data_AF-V1CF40-F1
#
_entry.id   AF-V1CF40-F1
#
_cell.length_a   1.000
_cell.length_b   1.000
_cell.length_c   1.000
_cell.angle_alpha   90.00
_cell.angle_beta   90.00
_cell.angle_gamma   90.00
#
_symmetry.space_group_name_H-M   'P 1'
#
loop_
_entity.id
_entity.type
_entity.pdbx_description
1 polymer ?
#
loop_
_entity_poly.entity_id
_entity_poly.type
_entity_poly.pdbx_seq_one_letter_code
_entity_poly.pdbx_strand_id
1 'polypeptide(L)'
;MKLRTIKFNDAFTLSKIIDKLQIKFEKGLKTDIEVGADFILKVMQNAHKAQNEVNDFMGSLFEITGEEFGKLPIKTVFDCFNELANSEDFKDFFKSVAKFANMK
;
A
#
# COMPACT_ATOMS: atom_id res chain seq x y z
N MET A 1 3.18 14.16 5.04
CA MET A 1 2.68 13.98 6.44
C MET A 1 3.80 13.26 7.19
N LYS A 2 3.67 12.80 8.43
CA LYS A 2 4.72 11.93 9.00
C LYS A 2 4.26 10.49 8.93
N LEU A 3 5.01 9.64 8.23
CA LEU A 3 4.77 8.21 8.18
C LEU A 3 5.09 7.59 9.54
N ARG A 4 4.16 6.85 10.15
CA ARG A 4 4.45 6.08 11.35
C ARG A 4 5.21 4.81 11.01
N THR A 5 5.87 4.23 12.02
CA THR A 5 6.49 2.92 11.91
C THR A 5 5.45 1.87 11.53
N ILE A 6 5.81 1.01 10.58
CA ILE A 6 4.97 -0.09 10.11
C ILE A 6 4.89 -1.15 11.21
N LYS A 7 3.67 -1.61 11.48
CA LYS A 7 3.36 -2.63 12.49
C LYS A 7 3.03 -3.94 11.80
N PHE A 8 3.20 -5.05 12.50
CA PHE A 8 2.86 -6.36 11.94
C PHE A 8 1.38 -6.47 11.49
N ASN A 9 0.46 -5.79 12.17
CA ASN A 9 -0.95 -5.73 11.75
C ASN A 9 -1.16 -5.11 10.36
N ASP A 10 -0.25 -4.25 9.91
CA ASP A 10 -0.30 -3.66 8.57
C ASP A 10 -0.09 -4.72 7.49
N ALA A 11 0.66 -5.80 7.78
CA ALA A 11 0.80 -6.96 6.90
C ALA A 11 -0.55 -7.62 6.61
N PHE A 12 -1.38 -7.77 7.64
CA PHE A 12 -2.70 -8.37 7.49
C PHE A 12 -3.66 -7.45 6.76
N THR A 13 -3.64 -6.15 7.05
CA THR A 13 -4.46 -5.17 6.33
C THR A 13 -4.09 -5.13 4.86
N LEU A 14 -2.79 -5.09 4.55
CA LEU A 14 -2.32 -5.08 3.17
C LEU A 14 -2.64 -6.40 2.44
N SER A 15 -2.50 -7.55 3.11
CA SER A 15 -2.92 -8.85 2.59
C SER A 15 -4.41 -8.89 2.25
N LYS A 16 -5.26 -8.33 3.13
CA LYS A 16 -6.70 -8.20 2.88
C LYS A 16 -7.00 -7.31 1.68
N ILE A 17 -6.25 -6.21 1.50
CA ILE A 17 -6.36 -5.34 0.33
C ILE A 17 -5.94 -6.08 -0.94
N ILE A 18 -4.80 -6.79 -0.93
CA ILE A 18 -4.31 -7.59 -2.06
C ILE A 18 -5.37 -8.62 -2.49
N ASP A 19 -5.91 -9.37 -1.53
CA ASP A 19 -6.91 -10.41 -1.76
C ASP A 19 -8.22 -9.82 -2.32
N LYS A 20 -8.73 -8.74 -1.69
CA LYS A 20 -9.96 -8.07 -2.09
C LYS A 20 -9.85 -7.40 -3.46
N LEU A 21 -8.68 -6.85 -3.78
CA LEU A 21 -8.39 -6.23 -5.08
C LEU A 21 -7.97 -7.25 -6.14
N GLN A 22 -7.83 -8.52 -5.77
CA GLN A 22 -7.36 -9.60 -6.63
C GLN A 22 -6.05 -9.24 -7.37
N ILE A 23 -5.15 -8.55 -6.66
CA ILE A 23 -3.88 -8.09 -7.22
C ILE A 23 -2.99 -9.31 -7.47
N LYS A 24 -2.76 -9.61 -8.75
CA LYS A 24 -1.78 -10.60 -9.17
C LYS A 24 -0.44 -9.90 -9.36
N PHE A 25 0.57 -10.33 -8.59
CA PHE A 25 1.95 -9.94 -8.86
C PHE A 25 2.46 -10.78 -10.03
N GLU A 26 2.84 -10.14 -11.13
CA GLU A 26 3.47 -10.86 -12.24
C GLU A 26 4.88 -11.29 -11.82
N LYS A 27 5.15 -12.59 -11.85
CA LYS A 27 6.51 -13.13 -11.65
C LYS A 27 7.35 -12.76 -12.87
N GLY A 28 8.15 -11.70 -12.76
CA GLY A 28 9.11 -11.25 -13.77
C GLY A 28 10.20 -10.40 -13.11
N LEU A 29 11.29 -10.15 -13.85
CA LEU A 29 12.51 -9.39 -13.48
C LEU A 29 12.26 -7.91 -13.12
N LYS A 30 11.18 -7.60 -12.39
CA LYS A 30 10.90 -6.27 -11.88
C LYS A 30 11.71 -6.06 -10.62
N THR A 31 12.47 -4.97 -10.58
CA THR A 31 13.20 -4.53 -9.40
C THR A 31 12.23 -4.27 -8.23
N ASP A 32 12.70 -4.35 -6.98
CA ASP A 32 11.85 -4.16 -5.78
C ASP A 32 11.01 -2.86 -5.83
N ILE A 33 11.54 -1.83 -6.49
CA ILE A 33 10.88 -0.53 -6.72
C ILE A 33 9.71 -0.66 -7.72
N GLU A 34 9.90 -1.42 -8.80
CA GLU A 34 8.86 -1.64 -9.81
C GLU A 34 7.71 -2.50 -9.27
N VAL A 35 8.00 -3.42 -8.35
CA VAL A 35 6.96 -4.22 -7.67
C VAL A 35 6.09 -3.33 -6.76
N GLY A 36 6.70 -2.42 -5.99
CA GLY A 36 5.97 -1.46 -5.16
C GLY A 36 5.14 -0.47 -5.98
N ALA A 37 5.69 0.05 -7.08
CA ALA A 37 4.98 0.95 -7.98
C ALA A 37 3.81 0.25 -8.70
N ASP A 38 4.01 -0.98 -9.20
CA ASP A 38 2.96 -1.79 -9.83
C ASP A 38 1.83 -2.11 -8.83
N PHE A 39 2.18 -2.38 -7.57
CA PHE A 39 1.20 -2.54 -6.52
C PHE A 39 0.37 -1.27 -6.31
N ILE A 40 1.02 -0.12 -6.09
CA ILE A 40 0.32 1.15 -5.87
C ILE A 40 -0.59 1.46 -7.07
N LEU A 41 -0.12 1.23 -8.30
CA LEU A 41 -0.92 1.43 -9.51
C LEU A 41 -2.16 0.52 -9.53
N LYS A 42 -2.01 -0.77 -9.23
CA LYS A 42 -3.13 -1.73 -9.18
C LYS A 42 -4.09 -1.44 -8.05
N VAL A 43 -3.59 -0.96 -6.91
CA VAL A 43 -4.40 -0.45 -5.81
C VAL A 43 -5.20 0.75 -6.27
N MET A 44 -4.58 1.75 -6.92
CA MET A 44 -5.29 2.92 -7.44
C MET A 44 -6.35 2.56 -8.50
N GLN A 45 -6.03 1.67 -9.44
CA GLN A 45 -6.97 1.22 -10.47
C GLN A 45 -8.21 0.55 -9.90
N ASN A 46 -8.05 -0.23 -8.83
CA ASN A 46 -9.16 -0.91 -8.17
C ASN A 46 -9.55 -0.25 -6.84
N ALA A 47 -9.09 0.98 -6.57
CA ALA A 47 -9.31 1.66 -5.29
C ALA A 47 -10.80 1.80 -4.99
N HIS A 48 -11.64 1.98 -6.02
CA HIS A 48 -13.10 2.01 -5.86
C HIS A 48 -13.70 0.71 -5.25
N LYS A 49 -13.03 -0.44 -5.36
CA LYS A 49 -13.48 -1.73 -4.79
C LYS A 49 -13.08 -1.94 -3.33
N ALA A 50 -12.00 -1.29 -2.90
CA ALA A 50 -11.48 -1.37 -1.54
C ALA A 50 -11.21 0.03 -0.96
N GLN A 51 -12.04 1.01 -1.33
CA GLN A 51 -11.80 2.42 -1.03
C GLN A 51 -11.65 2.62 0.48
N ASN A 52 -12.56 2.05 1.25
CA ASN A 52 -12.55 2.13 2.71
C ASN A 52 -11.31 1.45 3.28
N GLU A 53 -10.95 0.25 2.83
CA GLU A 53 -9.76 -0.43 3.33
C GLU A 53 -8.44 0.27 2.97
N VAL A 54 -8.33 0.80 1.75
CA VAL A 54 -7.14 1.56 1.31
C VAL A 54 -7.05 2.86 2.10
N ASN A 55 -8.17 3.56 2.26
CA ASN A 55 -8.23 4.77 3.06
C ASN A 55 -7.89 4.51 4.53
N ASP A 56 -8.44 3.46 5.14
CA ASP A 56 -8.15 3.09 6.54
C ASP A 56 -6.69 2.67 6.71
N PHE A 57 -6.13 1.95 5.74
CA PHE A 57 -4.73 1.57 5.74
C PHE A 57 -3.81 2.79 5.66
N MET A 58 -4.02 3.64 4.66
CA MET A 58 -3.24 4.85 4.47
C MET A 58 -3.43 5.83 5.63
N GLY A 59 -4.66 6.03 6.09
CA GLY A 59 -4.98 6.86 7.25
C GLY A 59 -4.24 6.36 8.49
N SER A 60 -4.32 5.06 8.77
CA SER A 60 -3.58 4.44 9.89
C SER A 60 -2.07 4.69 9.81
N LEU A 61 -1.47 4.65 8.61
CA LEU A 61 -0.05 4.91 8.39
C LEU A 61 0.36 6.37 8.57
N PHE A 62 -0.56 7.31 8.41
CA PHE A 62 -0.35 8.74 8.63
C PHE A 62 -0.94 9.24 9.95
N GLU A 63 -1.35 8.32 10.83
CA GLU A 63 -1.98 8.61 12.12
C GLU A 63 -3.25 9.46 12.03
N ILE A 64 -4.01 9.28 10.94
CA ILE A 64 -5.32 9.91 10.71
C ILE A 64 -6.38 8.83 10.45
N THR A 65 -7.65 9.22 10.44
CA THR A 65 -8.73 8.29 10.06
C THR A 65 -8.76 8.07 8.55
N GLY A 66 -9.27 6.91 8.10
CA GLY A 66 -9.45 6.69 6.66
C GLY A 66 -10.42 7.67 6.02
N GLU A 67 -11.41 8.13 6.78
CA GLU A 67 -12.35 9.16 6.31
C GLU A 67 -11.66 10.52 6.09
N GLU A 68 -10.73 10.90 6.96
CA GLU A 68 -9.89 12.08 6.77
C GLU A 68 -8.95 11.91 5.58
N PHE A 69 -8.33 10.74 5.44
CA PHE A 69 -7.45 10.44 4.30
C PHE A 69 -8.21 10.53 2.97
N GLY A 70 -9.45 10.01 2.90
CA GLY A 70 -10.29 10.07 1.72
C GLY A 70 -10.77 11.47 1.34
N LYS A 71 -10.71 12.44 2.26
CA LYS A 71 -11.05 13.86 2.03
C LYS A 71 -9.82 14.70 1.66
N LEU A 72 -8.62 14.12 1.67
CA LEU A 72 -7.40 14.84 1.34
C LEU A 72 -7.36 15.24 -0.15
N PRO A 73 -6.71 16.36 -0.48
CA PRO A 73 -6.41 16.71 -1.87
C PRO A 73 -5.63 15.60 -2.55
N ILE A 74 -5.94 15.31 -3.82
CA ILE A 74 -5.28 14.24 -4.58
C ILE A 74 -3.75 14.41 -4.63
N LYS A 75 -3.27 15.67 -4.64
CA LYS A 75 -1.84 15.99 -4.54
C LYS A 75 -1.22 15.49 -3.25
N THR A 76 -1.87 15.72 -2.11
CA THR A 76 -1.43 15.24 -0.80
C THR A 76 -1.44 13.71 -0.73
N VAL A 77 -2.44 13.07 -1.34
CA VAL A 77 -2.50 11.61 -1.45
C VAL A 77 -1.30 11.07 -2.23
N PHE A 78 -0.95 11.67 -3.37
CA PHE A 78 0.25 11.31 -4.13
C PHE A 78 1.54 11.52 -3.34
N ASP A 79 1.65 12.63 -2.60
CA ASP A 79 2.81 12.90 -1.74
C ASP A 79 2.93 11.84 -0.64
N CYS A 80 1.81 11.43 -0.02
CA CYS A 80 1.76 10.34 0.94
C CYS A 80 2.21 9.00 0.33
N PHE A 81 1.73 8.64 -0.87
CA PHE A 81 2.20 7.44 -1.57
C PHE A 81 3.69 7.51 -1.92
N ASN A 82 4.21 8.68 -2.28
CA ASN A 82 5.63 8.89 -2.53
C ASN A 82 6.48 8.77 -1.25
N GLU A 83 6.04 9.34 -0.13
CA GLU A 83 6.71 9.18 1.18
C GLU A 83 6.78 7.70 1.57
N LEU A 84 5.66 7.00 1.38
CA LEU A 84 5.51 5.58 1.65
C LEU A 84 6.37 4.72 0.72
N ALA A 85 6.40 5.01 -0.59
CA ALA A 85 7.26 4.30 -1.55
C ALA A 85 8.76 4.57 -1.34
N ASN A 86 9.12 5.71 -0.75
CA ASN A 86 10.52 6.07 -0.47
C ASN A 86 11.01 5.58 0.90
N SER A 87 10.11 5.24 1.82
CA SER A 87 10.45 4.69 3.13
C SER A 87 11.15 3.32 3.00
N GLU A 88 12.33 3.18 3.62
CA GLU A 88 13.06 1.91 3.65
C GLU A 88 12.25 0.81 4.35
N ASP A 89 11.62 1.12 5.49
CA ASP A 89 10.74 0.20 6.21
C ASP A 89 9.61 -0.32 5.30
N PHE A 90 9.03 0.57 4.48
CA PHE A 90 7.93 0.18 3.59
C PHE A 90 8.41 -0.64 2.40
N LYS A 91 9.59 -0.34 1.85
CA LYS A 91 10.21 -1.17 0.81
C LYS A 91 10.50 -2.58 1.33
N ASP A 92 11.07 -2.70 2.53
CA ASP A 92 11.37 -3.99 3.15
C ASP A 92 10.11 -4.78 3.51
N PHE A 93 9.07 -4.07 3.96
CA PHE A 93 7.75 -4.64 4.17
C PHE A 93 7.15 -5.17 2.87
N PHE A 94 7.16 -4.38 1.79
CA PHE A 94 6.65 -4.80 0.49
C PHE A 94 7.40 -6.00 -0.07
N LYS A 95 8.73 -6.00 0.07
CA LYS A 95 9.59 -7.11 -0.31
C LYS A 95 9.24 -8.38 0.46
N SER A 96 9.02 -8.26 1.76
CA SER A 96 8.62 -9.37 2.62
C SER A 96 7.24 -9.90 2.25
N VAL A 97 6.27 -9.02 2.02
CA VAL A 97 4.91 -9.39 1.63
C VAL A 97 4.87 -10.00 0.23
N ALA A 98 5.58 -9.42 -0.75
CA ALA A 98 5.67 -9.97 -2.11
C ALA A 98 6.32 -11.35 -2.11
N LYS A 99 7.33 -11.59 -1.26
CA LYS A 99 7.93 -12.91 -1.06
C LYS A 99 6.90 -13.92 -0.51
N PHE A 100 6.09 -13.51 0.47
CA PHE A 100 5.01 -14.33 1.02
C PHE A 100 3.87 -14.60 0.04
N ALA A 101 3.45 -13.60 -0.72
CA ALA A 101 2.37 -13.72 -1.71
C ALA A 101 2.77 -14.65 -2.87
N ASN A 102 4.04 -14.67 -3.25
CA ASN A 102 4.58 -15.53 -4.31
C ASN A 102 4.90 -16.97 -3.87
N MET A 103 4.77 -17.28 -2.57
CA MET A 103 4.94 -18.63 -2.00
C MET A 103 3.64 -19.45 -1.98
N LYS A 104 2.48 -18.84 -2.27
CA LYS A 104 1.26 -19.56 -2.63
C LYS A 104 1.21 -19.82 -4.13
#